data_AF-A0AAD9D6B2-F1
#
_entry.id   AF-A0AAD9D6B2-F1
#
_cell.length_a   1.000
_cell.length_b   1.000
_cell.length_c   1.000
_cell.angle_alpha   90.00
_cell.angle_beta   90.00
_cell.angle_gamma   90.00
#
_symmetry.space_group_name_H-M   'P 1'
#
loop_
_entity.id
_entity.type
_entity.pdbx_description
1 polymer ?
#
loop_
_entity_poly.entity_id
_entity_poly.type
_entity_poly.pdbx_seq_one_letter_code
_entity_poly.pdbx_strand_id
1 'polypeptide(L)' 'MITHSDTFYLCENLKHVDLVDGELHLTIAALQLGEWRNDMYEEIDSINQILPDTPARGLNYDNE' A
#
# COMPACT_ATOMS: atom_id res chain seq x y z
N MET A 1 16.43 -4.33 -14.01
CA MET A 1 17.42 -3.72 -13.08
C MET A 1 18.80 -3.85 -13.71
N ILE A 2 19.56 -2.77 -13.81
CA ILE A 2 20.98 -2.84 -14.18
C ILE A 2 21.71 -3.31 -12.92
N THR A 3 22.19 -4.55 -12.91
CA THR A 3 22.70 -5.21 -11.70
C THR A 3 24.22 -5.21 -11.59
N HIS A 4 24.93 -4.80 -12.64
CA HIS A 4 26.39 -4.83 -12.71
C HIS A 4 26.95 -3.52 -13.28
N SER A 5 28.07 -3.07 -12.73
CA SER A 5 28.74 -1.82 -13.09
C SER A 5 29.38 -1.83 -14.47
N ASP A 6 29.60 -3.00 -15.06
CA ASP A 6 30.22 -3.21 -16.37
C ASP A 6 29.21 -3.47 -17.50
N THR A 7 27.91 -3.39 -17.21
CA THR A 7 26.83 -3.66 -18.17
C THR A 7 26.99 -2.88 -19.49
N PHE A 8 27.62 -1.70 -19.45
CA PHE A 8 27.85 -0.84 -20.63
C PHE A 8 29.34 -0.68 -21.00
N TYR A 9 30.23 -1.49 -20.45
CA TYR A 9 31.68 -1.33 -20.58
C TYR A 9 32.18 -1.31 -22.04
N LEU A 10 31.55 -2.08 -22.92
CA LEU A 10 31.92 -2.17 -24.35
C LEU A 10 31.12 -1.25 -25.27
N CYS A 11 30.27 -0.39 -24.71
CA CYS A 11 29.41 0.50 -25.49
C CYS A 11 30.10 1.86 -25.72
N GLU A 12 31.18 1.87 -26.50
CA GLU A 12 32.03 3.06 -26.73
C GLU A 12 31.28 4.28 -27.31
N ASN A 13 30.15 4.06 -27.99
CA ASN A 13 29.32 5.11 -28.58
C ASN A 13 28.09 5.49 -27.74
N LEU A 14 27.93 4.92 -26.54
CA LEU A 14 26.81 5.22 -25.66
C LEU A 14 26.99 6.61 -25.05
N LYS A 15 26.07 7.54 -25.38
CA LYS A 15 26.14 8.93 -24.91
C LYS A 15 25.24 9.22 -23.71
N HIS A 16 24.08 8.58 -23.66
CA HIS A 16 23.13 8.72 -22.57
C HIS A 16 22.25 7.47 -22.48
N VAL A 17 21.76 7.18 -21.28
CA VAL A 17 20.78 6.13 -21.00
C VAL A 17 19.60 6.81 -20.32
N ASP A 18 18.49 6.94 -21.05
CA ASP A 18 17.23 7.40 -20.47
C ASP A 18 16.59 6.23 -19.73
N LEU A 19 16.56 6.31 -18.40
CA LEU A 19 15.76 5.40 -17.59
C LEU A 19 14.30 5.85 -17.70
N VAL A 20 13.60 5.29 -18.67
CA VAL A 20 12.13 5.38 -18.76
C VAL A 20 11.56 4.50 -17.65
N ASP A 21 11.42 5.13 -16.50
CA ASP A 21 10.51 4.79 -15.42
C ASP A 21 10.47 3.30 -15.02
N GLY A 22 11.35 2.93 -14.08
CA GLY A 22 11.39 1.59 -13.51
C GLY A 22 11.85 1.63 -12.06
N GLU A 23 11.18 0.85 -11.22
CA GLU A 23 11.41 0.61 -9.77
C GLU A 23 10.99 1.70 -8.78
N LEU A 24 11.11 2.99 -9.11
CA LEU A 24 10.72 4.06 -8.18
C LEU A 24 9.21 4.06 -7.89
N HIS A 25 8.38 3.80 -8.90
CA HIS A 25 6.92 3.75 -8.72
C HIS A 25 6.45 2.52 -7.93
N LEU A 26 7.14 1.38 -8.02
CA LEU A 26 6.77 0.19 -7.23
C LEU A 26 7.04 0.43 -5.74
N THR A 27 8.13 1.10 -5.40
CA THR A 27 8.47 1.42 -4.01
C THR A 27 7.48 2.42 -3.42
N ILE A 28 7.14 3.49 -4.16
CA ILE A 28 6.18 4.50 -3.68
C ILE A 28 4.77 3.89 -3.54
N ALA A 29 4.31 3.12 -4.53
CA ALA A 29 3.02 2.44 -4.45
C ALA A 29 2.99 1.41 -3.31
N ALA A 30 4.06 0.66 -3.08
CA ALA A 30 4.15 -0.30 -1.98
C ALA A 30 4.16 0.38 -0.61
N LEU A 31 4.83 1.54 -0.47
CA LEU A 31 4.82 2.35 0.74
C LEU A 31 3.41 2.90 1.02
N GLN A 32 2.76 3.47 0.01
CA GLN A 32 1.38 3.98 0.12
C GLN A 32 0.38 2.88 0.47
N LEU A 33 0.53 1.67 -0.09
CA LEU A 33 -0.28 0.51 0.27
C LEU A 33 -0.01 0.03 1.70
N GLY A 34 1.22 0.20 2.20
CA GLY A 34 1.60 -0.12 3.56
C GLY A 34 0.95 0.82 4.58
N GLU A 35 1.02 2.13 4.33
CA GLU A 35 0.35 3.16 5.14
C GLU A 35 -1.17 2.95 5.13
N TRP A 36 -1.79 2.84 3.95
CA TRP A 36 -3.23 2.59 3.83
C TRP A 36 -3.68 1.33 4.58
N ARG A 37 -2.88 0.25 4.52
CA ARG A 37 -3.18 -0.98 5.26
C ARG A 37 -3.13 -0.77 6.77
N ASN A 38 -2.17 -0.01 7.27
CA ASN A 38 -2.06 0.29 8.71
C ASN A 38 -3.26 1.11 9.18
N ASP A 39 -3.62 2.17 8.43
CA ASP A 39 -4.79 3.00 8.73
C ASP A 39 -6.08 2.16 8.79
N MET A 40 -6.25 1.23 7.85
CA MET A 40 -7.41 0.32 7.85
C MET A 40 -7.42 -0.66 9.03
N TYR A 41 -6.25 -1.11 9.51
CA TYR A 41 -6.18 -1.93 10.71
C TYR A 41 -6.63 -1.14 11.95
N GLU A 42 -6.20 0.12 12.08
CA GLU A 42 -6.60 0.99 13.19
C GLU A 42 -8.12 1.25 13.20
N GLU A 43 -8.71 1.52 12.02
CA GLU A 43 -10.15 1.70 11.88
C GLU A 43 -10.94 0.44 12.23
N ILE A 44 -10.48 -0.74 11.79
CA ILE A 44 -11.10 -2.03 12.14
C ILE A 44 -11.02 -2.27 13.65
N ASP A 45 -9.90 -1.99 14.29
CA ASP A 45 -9.74 -2.13 15.74
C ASP A 45 -10.67 -1.17 16.50
N SER A 46 -10.80 0.07 16.04
CA SER A 46 -11.76 1.05 16.57
C SER A 46 -13.21 0.53 16.48
N ILE A 47 -13.60 0.00 15.32
CA ILE A 47 -14.91 -0.63 15.12
C ILE A 47 -15.10 -1.79 16.09
N ASN A 48 -14.12 -2.68 16.22
CA ASN A 48 -14.18 -3.85 17.09
C ASN A 48 -14.28 -3.48 18.59
N GLN A 49 -13.74 -2.33 18.99
CA GLN A 49 -13.90 -1.81 20.35
C GLN A 49 -15.32 -1.29 20.61
N ILE A 50 -15.96 -0.71 19.60
CA ILE A 50 -17.27 -0.04 19.74
C ILE A 50 -18.44 -1.01 19.48
N LEU A 51 -18.25 -2.00 18.60
CA LEU A 51 -19.30 -2.94 18.20
C LEU A 51 -19.99 -3.67 19.37
N PRO A 52 -19.25 -4.16 20.40
CA PRO A 52 -19.85 -4.86 21.53
C PRO A 52 -20.85 -4.02 22.33
N ASP A 53 -20.60 -2.71 22.41
CA ASP A 53 -21.42 -1.77 23.17
C ASP A 53 -22.48 -1.08 22.29
N THR A 54 -22.46 -1.33 20.98
CA THR A 54 -23.42 -0.74 20.05
C THR A 54 -24.70 -1.58 20.02
N PRO A 55 -25.86 -1.02 20.42
CA PRO A 55 -27.12 -1.74 20.34
C PRO A 55 -27.42 -2.15 18.90
N ALA A 56 -27.72 -3.43 18.68
CA ALA A 56 -28.20 -3.90 17.39
C ALA A 56 -29.51 -3.17 17.07
N ARG A 57 -29.52 -2.35 16.02
CA ARG A 57 -30.61 -1.43 15.67
C ARG A 57 -31.89 -2.12 15.16
N GLY A 58 -32.12 -3.39 15.52
CA GLY A 58 -33.14 -4.25 14.93
C GLY A 58 -33.78 -5.30 15.85
N LEU A 59 -33.73 -5.17 17.18
CA LEU A 59 -34.54 -6.00 18.08
C LEU A 59 -35.46 -5.13 18.96
N ASN A 60 -36.32 -4.33 18.32
CA ASN A 60 -37.59 -4.00 18.93
C ASN A 60 -38.50 -5.22 18.74
N TYR A 61 -38.41 -6.18 19.67
CA TYR A 61 -39.60 -6.96 19.97
C TYR A 61 -40.48 -6.01 20.78
N ASP A 62 -41.42 -5.37 20.08
CA ASP A 62 -42.56 -4.73 20.71
C ASP A 62 -43.26 -5.81 21.54
N ASN A 63 -42.98 -5.83 22.84
CA ASN A 63 -43.70 -6.64 23.80
C ASN A 63 -44.89 -5.80 24.26
N GLU A 64 -46.02 -6.08 23.64
CA GLU A 64 -47.38 -5.70 24.05
C GLU A 64 -47.65 -6.06 25.53
#